data_AF-A0A958FMY4-F1
#
_entry.id   AF-A0A958FMY4-F1
#
_cell.length_a   1.000
_cell.length_b   1.000
_cell.length_c   1.000
_cell.angle_alpha   90.00
_cell.angle_beta   90.00
_cell.angle_gamma   90.00
#
_symmetry.space_group_name_H-M   'P 1'
#
loop_
_entity.id
_entity.type
_entity.pdbx_description
1 polymer ?
#
loop_
_entity_poly.entity_id
_entity_poly.type
_entity_poly.pdbx_seq_one_letter_code
_entity_poly.pdbx_strand_id
1 'polypeptide(L)'
;MPNTVPDNFASKKVTAHIISHNHWDREWIFTAKYANRWLPPFFENLFKRLEEYPEYRFVLDGQTLMIEDYLDQLSRDEASAAKRAIRKYAGEGRLLVGPAYLQPDWGLVSGEALVRNLLIGVKMAKQYGGGNVMKVGWMLDNFGQIAQAPQIYRGFGIEGAFVWRGVELPPDDLKSEFWWESPDGSKILSVYLADSYRNAMVLSLTKEIALERIYKHTNDLLPLASTPNVV
;
A
#
# COMPACT_ATOMS: atom_id res chain seq x y z
N MET A 1 -8.04 34.80 -0.78
CA MET A 1 -6.60 35.04 -1.04
C MET A 1 -6.31 34.52 -2.44
N PRO A 2 -5.49 35.19 -3.26
CA PRO A 2 -5.29 34.78 -4.64
C PRO A 2 -4.55 33.44 -4.69
N ASN A 3 -5.24 32.44 -5.25
CA ASN A 3 -4.70 31.14 -5.65
C ASN A 3 -3.56 31.36 -6.63
N THR A 4 -2.34 31.40 -6.11
CA THR A 4 -1.14 31.41 -6.94
C THR A 4 -0.49 30.04 -6.76
N VAL A 5 -0.72 29.19 -7.76
CA VAL A 5 0.14 28.02 -8.00
C VAL A 5 1.56 28.57 -8.14
N PRO A 6 2.55 28.08 -7.39
CA PRO A 6 3.93 28.54 -7.54
C PRO A 6 4.40 28.38 -9.00
N ASP A 7 4.98 29.44 -9.57
CA ASP A 7 5.35 29.58 -10.98
C ASP A 7 6.36 28.55 -11.52
N ASN A 8 6.87 27.63 -10.69
CA ASN A 8 8.05 26.84 -11.05
C ASN A 8 7.81 25.61 -11.94
N PHE A 9 6.57 25.30 -12.35
CA PHE A 9 6.31 24.09 -13.16
C PHE A 9 5.19 24.21 -14.22
N ALA A 10 4.85 25.44 -14.66
CA ALA A 10 3.80 25.67 -15.66
C ALA A 10 4.02 24.97 -17.04
N SER A 11 5.17 24.33 -17.29
CA SER A 11 5.49 23.65 -18.55
C SER A 11 5.40 22.11 -18.55
N LYS A 12 5.19 21.45 -17.39
CA LYS A 12 5.07 19.97 -17.33
C LYS A 12 3.74 19.55 -16.71
N LYS A 13 3.02 18.65 -17.41
CA LYS A 13 1.80 18.02 -16.88
C LYS A 13 2.17 17.13 -15.68
N VAL A 14 1.76 17.54 -14.49
CA VAL A 14 1.92 16.78 -13.23
C VAL A 14 0.78 15.77 -13.09
N THR A 15 1.08 14.57 -12.61
CA THR A 15 0.10 13.52 -12.29
C THR A 15 0.13 13.23 -10.80
N ALA A 16 -0.97 13.48 -10.09
CA ALA A 16 -1.15 13.09 -8.70
C ALA A 16 -1.86 11.72 -8.63
N HIS A 17 -1.22 10.73 -7.99
CA HIS A 17 -1.70 9.36 -7.85
C HIS A 17 -2.38 9.19 -6.49
N ILE A 18 -3.71 9.13 -6.48
CA ILE A 18 -4.46 8.88 -5.24
C ILE A 18 -4.61 7.37 -5.05
N ILE A 19 -3.91 6.81 -4.08
CA ILE A 19 -3.97 5.37 -3.78
C ILE A 19 -4.95 5.14 -2.63
N SER A 20 -6.12 4.56 -2.94
CA SER A 20 -7.03 4.10 -1.89
C SER A 20 -6.47 2.84 -1.24
N HIS A 21 -6.24 2.90 0.06
CA HIS A 21 -5.78 1.77 0.85
C HIS A 21 -6.30 1.86 2.28
N ASN A 22 -6.07 0.81 3.05
CA ASN A 22 -6.11 0.84 4.50
C ASN A 22 -4.71 0.55 5.05
N HIS A 23 -4.51 0.86 6.33
CA HIS A 23 -3.46 0.28 7.15
C HIS A 23 -4.14 -0.44 8.31
N TRP A 24 -3.92 -1.75 8.43
CA TRP A 24 -4.63 -2.62 9.37
C TRP A 24 -3.66 -3.36 10.27
N ASP A 25 -3.41 -2.76 11.42
CA ASP A 25 -2.82 -3.47 12.54
C ASP A 25 -3.78 -4.55 13.01
N ARG A 26 -3.42 -5.82 12.79
CA ARG A 26 -4.21 -6.96 13.23
C ARG A 26 -4.49 -6.92 14.73
N GLU A 27 -3.51 -6.48 15.50
CA GLU A 27 -3.60 -6.23 16.93
C GLU A 27 -2.66 -5.11 17.34
N TRP A 28 -3.18 -4.15 18.09
CA TRP A 28 -2.42 -3.01 18.60
C TRP A 28 -3.09 -2.48 19.88
N ILE A 29 -3.95 -1.46 19.75
CA ILE A 29 -4.78 -0.96 20.87
C ILE A 29 -5.78 -2.03 21.32
N PHE A 30 -6.31 -2.78 20.36
CA PHE A 30 -7.24 -3.88 20.61
C PHE A 30 -6.59 -5.21 20.22
N THR A 31 -6.99 -6.29 20.88
CA THR A 31 -6.62 -7.64 20.45
C THR A 31 -7.32 -8.00 19.15
N ALA A 32 -6.77 -8.96 18.40
CA ALA A 32 -7.33 -9.41 17.13
C ALA A 32 -8.82 -9.80 17.22
N LYS A 33 -9.26 -10.36 18.36
CA LYS A 33 -10.68 -10.71 18.59
C LYS A 33 -11.63 -9.52 18.42
N TYR A 34 -11.22 -8.31 18.80
CA TYR A 34 -12.03 -7.11 18.68
C TYR A 34 -11.81 -6.41 17.36
N ALA A 35 -10.54 -6.26 16.94
CA ALA A 35 -10.20 -5.62 15.67
C ALA A 35 -10.86 -6.36 14.49
N ASN A 36 -10.79 -7.70 14.48
CA ASN A 36 -11.30 -8.50 13.38
C ASN A 36 -12.82 -8.32 13.18
N ARG A 37 -13.60 -7.98 14.22
CA ARG A 37 -15.06 -7.75 14.07
C ARG A 37 -15.42 -6.63 13.10
N TRP A 38 -14.47 -5.75 12.78
CA TRP A 38 -14.64 -4.68 11.81
C TRP A 38 -14.33 -5.11 10.37
N LEU A 39 -13.75 -6.29 10.16
CA LEU A 39 -13.44 -6.80 8.82
C LEU A 39 -14.70 -7.08 7.98
N PRO A 40 -15.75 -7.76 8.48
CA PRO A 40 -16.95 -7.97 7.68
C PRO A 40 -17.60 -6.68 7.14
N PRO A 41 -17.89 -5.65 7.96
CA PRO A 41 -18.43 -4.40 7.43
C PRO A 41 -17.42 -3.62 6.57
N PHE A 42 -16.10 -3.76 6.81
CA PHE A 42 -15.08 -3.17 5.94
C PHE A 42 -15.13 -3.78 4.53
N PHE A 43 -15.12 -5.11 4.41
CA PHE A 43 -15.17 -5.80 3.12
C PHE A 43 -16.51 -5.60 2.39
N GLU A 44 -17.64 -5.56 3.12
CA GLU A 44 -18.93 -5.22 2.54
C GLU A 44 -18.91 -3.83 1.88
N ASN A 45 -18.41 -2.82 2.59
CA ASN A 45 -18.27 -1.48 2.05
C ASN A 45 -17.29 -1.45 0.86
N LEU A 46 -16.17 -2.14 0.94
CA LEU A 46 -15.20 -2.24 -0.13
C LEU A 46 -15.81 -2.84 -1.40
N PHE A 47 -16.51 -3.98 -1.30
CA PHE A 47 -17.17 -4.60 -2.44
C PHE A 47 -18.27 -3.73 -3.03
N LYS A 48 -19.03 -3.02 -2.19
CA LYS A 48 -20.02 -2.04 -2.65
C LYS A 48 -19.37 -0.93 -3.49
N ARG A 49 -18.20 -0.39 -3.07
CA ARG A 49 -17.49 0.63 -3.86
C ARG A 49 -16.92 0.08 -5.16
N LEU A 50 -16.39 -1.15 -5.13
CA LEU A 50 -15.93 -1.85 -6.33
C LEU A 50 -17.09 -2.21 -7.29
N GLU A 51 -18.31 -2.35 -6.79
CA GLU A 51 -19.48 -2.52 -7.66
C GLU A 51 -19.97 -1.18 -8.24
N GLU A 52 -20.07 -0.15 -7.39
CA GLU A 52 -20.63 1.16 -7.73
C GLU A 52 -19.73 1.97 -8.67
N TYR A 53 -18.40 1.86 -8.54
CA TYR A 53 -17.43 2.68 -9.27
C TYR A 53 -16.44 1.82 -10.07
N PRO A 54 -16.68 1.57 -11.38
CA PRO A 54 -15.86 0.68 -12.22
C PRO A 54 -14.36 1.00 -12.26
N GLU A 55 -13.98 2.28 -12.11
CA GLU A 55 -12.57 2.71 -12.10
C GLU A 55 -11.91 2.62 -10.71
N TYR A 56 -12.68 2.33 -9.65
CA TYR A 56 -12.15 2.27 -8.30
C TYR A 56 -11.17 1.12 -8.13
N ARG A 57 -10.02 1.43 -7.54
CA ARG A 57 -8.96 0.48 -7.20
C ARG A 57 -8.59 0.62 -5.74
N PHE A 58 -8.22 -0.49 -5.11
CA PHE A 58 -7.91 -0.53 -3.69
C PHE A 58 -6.70 -1.43 -3.41
N VAL A 59 -5.75 -0.94 -2.60
CA VAL A 59 -4.64 -1.74 -2.06
C VAL A 59 -5.03 -2.31 -0.71
N LEU A 60 -5.07 -3.64 -0.61
CA LEU A 60 -5.45 -4.36 0.59
C LEU A 60 -4.25 -4.53 1.55
N ASP A 61 -3.68 -3.38 1.94
CA ASP A 61 -2.60 -3.20 2.91
C ASP A 61 -1.35 -4.11 2.75
N GLY A 62 -1.10 -4.62 1.55
CA GLY A 62 0.07 -5.44 1.29
C GLY A 62 0.06 -6.84 1.94
N GLN A 63 -1.02 -7.22 2.64
CA GLN A 63 -1.09 -8.43 3.48
C GLN A 63 -2.29 -9.31 3.15
N THR A 64 -2.09 -10.63 3.12
CA THR A 64 -3.18 -11.60 2.85
C THR A 64 -3.86 -12.12 4.11
N LEU A 65 -3.26 -11.98 5.29
CA LEU A 65 -3.81 -12.41 6.58
C LEU A 65 -5.17 -11.76 6.87
N MET A 66 -5.35 -10.50 6.47
CA MET A 66 -6.63 -9.80 6.61
C MET A 66 -7.78 -10.49 5.87
N ILE A 67 -7.50 -11.22 4.77
CA ILE A 67 -8.51 -12.02 4.06
C ILE A 67 -8.86 -13.29 4.87
N GLU A 68 -7.88 -13.93 5.50
CA GLU A 68 -8.09 -15.11 6.34
C GLU A 68 -8.96 -14.74 7.56
N ASP A 69 -8.56 -13.71 8.31
CA ASP A 69 -9.29 -13.21 9.48
C ASP A 69 -10.71 -12.73 9.13
N TYR A 70 -10.94 -12.23 7.91
CA TYR A 70 -12.27 -11.87 7.42
C TYR A 70 -13.12 -13.11 7.14
N LEU A 71 -12.60 -14.07 6.38
CA LEU A 71 -13.33 -15.27 5.97
C LEU A 71 -13.70 -16.16 7.16
N ASP A 72 -12.88 -16.19 8.21
CA ASP A 72 -13.13 -16.96 9.43
C ASP A 72 -14.33 -16.47 10.24
N GLN A 73 -14.83 -15.26 9.96
CA GLN A 73 -16.01 -14.69 10.61
C GLN A 73 -17.31 -14.92 9.86
N LEU A 74 -17.25 -15.58 8.70
CA LEU A 74 -18.38 -15.77 7.82
C LEU A 74 -18.90 -17.20 7.89
N SER A 75 -20.20 -17.37 7.63
CA SER A 75 -20.74 -18.70 7.30
C SER A 75 -20.09 -19.24 6.02
N ARG A 76 -20.24 -20.54 5.76
CA ARG A 76 -19.64 -21.19 4.57
C ARG A 76 -20.10 -20.54 3.25
N ASP A 77 -21.36 -20.16 3.16
CA ASP A 77 -21.94 -19.59 1.94
C ASP A 77 -21.46 -18.14 1.73
N GLU A 78 -21.42 -17.35 2.80
CA GLU A 78 -20.86 -15.99 2.79
C GLU A 78 -19.36 -16.01 2.44
N ALA A 79 -18.57 -16.90 3.04
CA ALA A 79 -17.15 -17.05 2.74
C ALA A 79 -16.93 -17.48 1.27
N SER A 80 -17.81 -18.33 0.73
CA SER A 80 -17.77 -18.74 -0.68
C SER A 80 -18.07 -17.56 -1.62
N ALA A 81 -19.06 -16.74 -1.29
CA ALA A 81 -19.38 -15.52 -2.03
C ALA A 81 -18.26 -14.47 -1.96
N ALA A 82 -17.71 -14.24 -0.77
CA ALA A 82 -16.59 -13.33 -0.54
C ALA A 82 -15.35 -13.74 -1.35
N LYS A 83 -14.98 -15.03 -1.35
CA LYS A 83 -13.87 -15.54 -2.18
C LYS A 83 -14.09 -15.28 -3.68
N ARG A 84 -15.32 -15.43 -4.17
CA ARG A 84 -15.66 -15.12 -5.58
C ARG A 84 -15.52 -13.62 -5.86
N ALA A 85 -16.00 -12.76 -4.96
CA ALA A 85 -15.89 -11.30 -5.10
C ALA A 85 -14.42 -10.84 -5.11
N ILE A 86 -13.61 -11.31 -4.16
CA ILE A 86 -12.17 -11.01 -4.09
C ILE A 86 -11.48 -11.44 -5.38
N ARG A 87 -11.74 -12.68 -5.83
CA ARG A 87 -11.16 -13.21 -7.06
C ARG A 87 -11.55 -12.40 -8.30
N LYS A 88 -12.82 -11.99 -8.40
CA LYS A 88 -13.32 -11.15 -9.49
C LYS A 88 -12.54 -9.82 -9.52
N TYR A 89 -12.58 -9.06 -8.44
CA TYR A 89 -11.99 -7.71 -8.42
C TYR A 89 -10.46 -7.72 -8.49
N ALA A 90 -9.80 -8.74 -7.95
CA ALA A 90 -8.36 -8.92 -8.13
C ALA A 90 -7.99 -9.37 -9.54
N GLY A 91 -8.82 -10.21 -10.18
CA GLY A 91 -8.69 -10.58 -11.59
C GLY A 91 -8.81 -9.38 -12.53
N GLU A 92 -9.69 -8.43 -12.18
CA GLU A 92 -9.85 -7.14 -12.86
C GLU A 92 -8.74 -6.12 -12.55
N GLY A 93 -7.80 -6.43 -11.63
CA GLY A 93 -6.74 -5.50 -11.21
C GLY A 93 -7.23 -4.34 -10.35
N ARG A 94 -8.42 -4.46 -9.75
CA ARG A 94 -9.09 -3.42 -8.96
C ARG A 94 -8.95 -3.64 -7.46
N LEU A 95 -8.71 -4.88 -7.03
CA LEU A 95 -8.32 -5.20 -5.67
C LEU A 95 -6.90 -5.78 -5.67
N LEU A 96 -5.94 -5.01 -5.16
CA LEU A 96 -4.54 -5.40 -5.13
C LEU A 96 -4.24 -6.13 -3.81
N VAL A 97 -3.80 -7.39 -3.91
CA VAL A 97 -3.65 -8.32 -2.79
C VAL A 97 -2.19 -8.81 -2.66
N GLY A 98 -1.73 -8.94 -1.42
CA GLY A 98 -0.34 -9.32 -1.09
C GLY A 98 0.63 -8.17 -1.33
N PRO A 99 1.95 -8.42 -1.41
CA PRO A 99 2.58 -9.72 -1.57
C PRO A 99 2.86 -10.48 -0.26
N ALA A 100 2.78 -9.82 0.90
CA ALA A 100 3.12 -10.41 2.17
C ALA A 100 1.95 -11.18 2.79
N TYR A 101 2.24 -12.13 3.69
CA TYR A 101 1.19 -12.77 4.48
C TYR A 101 0.69 -11.80 5.56
N LEU A 102 1.61 -11.25 6.35
CA LEU A 102 1.40 -10.20 7.33
C LEU A 102 2.49 -9.12 7.21
N GLN A 103 2.40 -8.05 7.99
CA GLN A 103 3.41 -6.99 8.06
C GLN A 103 4.31 -7.19 9.30
N PRO A 104 5.46 -7.87 9.20
CA PRO A 104 6.35 -8.06 10.33
C PRO A 104 7.19 -6.80 10.57
N ASP A 105 7.75 -6.65 11.77
CA ASP A 105 8.93 -5.82 11.94
C ASP A 105 10.14 -6.55 11.33
N TRP A 106 10.79 -5.92 10.36
CA TRP A 106 11.87 -6.55 9.60
C TRP A 106 13.16 -6.72 10.41
N GLY A 107 13.36 -5.92 11.45
CA GLY A 107 14.53 -5.98 12.34
C GLY A 107 14.38 -6.99 13.49
N LEU A 108 13.16 -7.41 13.82
CA LEU A 108 12.89 -8.27 14.98
C LEU A 108 12.68 -9.76 14.65
N VAL A 109 12.53 -10.12 13.38
CA VAL A 109 12.30 -11.51 12.96
C VAL A 109 13.49 -12.05 12.17
N SER A 110 13.61 -13.38 12.09
CA SER A 110 14.68 -14.01 11.31
C SER A 110 14.51 -13.78 9.81
N GLY A 111 15.62 -13.79 9.06
CA GLY A 111 15.57 -13.68 7.59
C GLY A 111 14.70 -14.76 6.94
N GLU A 112 14.74 -15.99 7.47
CA GLU A 112 13.87 -17.07 6.99
C GLU A 112 12.39 -16.74 7.25
N ALA A 113 12.03 -16.15 8.40
CA ALA A 113 10.66 -15.73 8.66
C ALA A 113 10.16 -14.68 7.64
N LEU A 114 11.02 -13.74 7.22
CA LEU A 114 10.69 -12.77 6.16
C LEU A 114 10.45 -13.44 4.81
N VAL A 115 11.33 -14.38 4.42
CA VAL A 115 11.17 -15.15 3.19
C VAL A 115 9.88 -15.99 3.23
N ARG A 116 9.59 -16.64 4.36
CA ARG A 116 8.36 -17.42 4.56
C ARG A 116 7.11 -16.55 4.52
N ASN A 117 7.17 -15.35 5.11
CA ASN A 117 6.08 -14.38 5.06
C ASN A 117 5.71 -14.02 3.61
N LEU A 118 6.70 -13.79 2.74
CA LEU A 118 6.46 -13.55 1.32
C LEU A 118 6.04 -14.81 0.55
N LEU A 119 6.61 -15.98 0.85
CA LEU A 119 6.19 -17.25 0.22
C LEU A 119 4.71 -17.55 0.47
N ILE A 120 4.28 -17.44 1.73
CA ILE A 120 2.89 -17.67 2.12
C ILE A 120 1.99 -16.59 1.50
N GLY A 121 2.38 -15.32 1.62
CA GLY A 121 1.64 -14.19 1.06
C GLY A 121 1.43 -14.30 -0.45
N VAL A 122 2.49 -14.59 -1.22
CA VAL A 122 2.40 -14.79 -2.67
C VAL A 122 1.50 -15.97 -3.02
N LYS A 123 1.58 -17.09 -2.28
CA LYS A 123 0.71 -18.26 -2.49
C LYS A 123 -0.76 -17.91 -2.26
N MET A 124 -1.05 -17.24 -1.14
CA MET A 124 -2.42 -16.83 -0.79
C MET A 124 -2.95 -15.76 -1.74
N ALA A 125 -2.12 -14.78 -2.11
CA ALA A 125 -2.47 -13.76 -3.07
C ALA A 125 -2.83 -14.37 -4.43
N LYS A 126 -2.09 -15.37 -4.93
CA LYS A 126 -2.48 -16.11 -6.14
C LYS A 126 -3.82 -16.83 -5.97
N GLN A 127 -4.04 -17.45 -4.81
CA GLN A 127 -5.27 -18.21 -4.54
C GLN A 127 -6.52 -17.31 -4.51
N TYR A 128 -6.46 -16.21 -3.77
CA TYR A 128 -7.55 -15.26 -3.63
C TYR A 128 -7.65 -14.33 -4.84
N GLY A 129 -6.52 -13.89 -5.37
CA GLY A 129 -6.39 -12.89 -6.43
C GLY A 129 -6.60 -13.41 -7.85
N GLY A 130 -7.07 -14.65 -8.03
CA GLY A 130 -7.30 -15.22 -9.36
C GLY A 130 -6.03 -15.46 -10.16
N GLY A 131 -4.91 -15.72 -9.49
CA GLY A 131 -3.57 -15.87 -10.08
C GLY A 131 -2.74 -14.59 -10.03
N ASN A 132 -3.35 -13.43 -9.76
CA ASN A 132 -2.66 -12.15 -9.65
C ASN A 132 -2.07 -11.95 -8.24
N VAL A 133 -0.96 -11.22 -8.18
CA VAL A 133 -0.29 -10.80 -6.93
C VAL A 133 0.19 -9.38 -7.12
N MET A 134 -0.02 -8.52 -6.13
CA MET A 134 0.60 -7.20 -6.13
C MET A 134 2.12 -7.35 -6.06
N LYS A 135 2.84 -6.84 -7.06
CA LYS A 135 4.31 -6.92 -7.17
C LYS A 135 5.00 -5.68 -6.61
N VAL A 136 4.54 -5.20 -5.46
CA VAL A 136 5.04 -4.00 -4.79
C VAL A 136 5.25 -4.29 -3.31
N GLY A 137 6.43 -3.97 -2.78
CA GLY A 137 6.70 -3.97 -1.35
C GLY A 137 5.88 -2.89 -0.65
N TRP A 138 5.18 -3.24 0.42
CA TRP A 138 4.25 -2.33 1.10
C TRP A 138 4.71 -2.09 2.53
N MET A 139 5.72 -1.21 2.68
CA MET A 139 6.45 -0.96 3.94
C MET A 139 6.01 0.34 4.60
N LEU A 140 4.72 0.43 4.92
CA LEU A 140 4.11 1.68 5.37
C LEU A 140 4.48 2.07 6.79
N ASP A 141 4.68 1.13 7.73
CA ASP A 141 4.90 1.47 9.15
C ASP A 141 5.91 0.56 9.86
N ASN A 142 6.89 0.02 9.12
CA ASN A 142 7.96 -0.78 9.72
C ASN A 142 8.92 0.11 10.53
N PHE A 143 9.30 -0.31 11.74
CA PHE A 143 10.26 0.41 12.59
C PHE A 143 11.71 0.09 12.23
N GLY A 144 12.06 0.43 10.99
CA GLY A 144 13.33 0.12 10.38
C GLY A 144 13.22 -1.04 9.38
N GLN A 145 14.15 -1.06 8.44
CA GLN A 145 14.24 -2.07 7.40
C GLN A 145 15.64 -2.66 7.35
N ILE A 146 15.74 -3.94 7.01
CA ILE A 146 17.05 -4.57 6.84
C ILE A 146 17.66 -4.16 5.49
N ALA A 147 18.99 -4.06 5.45
CA ALA A 147 19.72 -3.71 4.22
C ALA A 147 19.47 -4.70 3.06
N GLN A 148 19.08 -5.95 3.35
CA GLN A 148 18.78 -6.98 2.34
C GLN A 148 17.35 -6.93 1.78
N ALA A 149 16.53 -5.93 2.13
CA ALA A 149 15.15 -5.86 1.64
C ALA A 149 15.04 -5.83 0.10
N PRO A 150 15.82 -5.02 -0.64
CA PRO A 150 15.89 -5.11 -2.09
C PRO A 150 16.22 -6.52 -2.61
N GLN A 151 17.25 -7.17 -2.06
CA GLN A 151 17.63 -8.54 -2.46
C GLN A 151 16.47 -9.53 -2.27
N ILE A 152 15.84 -9.52 -1.08
CA ILE A 152 14.71 -10.40 -0.77
C ILE A 152 13.56 -10.14 -1.74
N TYR A 153 13.15 -8.88 -1.91
CA TYR A 153 12.04 -8.53 -2.81
C TYR A 153 12.29 -8.96 -4.26
N ARG A 154 13.50 -8.76 -4.79
CA ARG A 154 13.87 -9.23 -6.13
C ARG A 154 13.72 -10.74 -6.27
N GLY A 155 14.04 -11.51 -5.22
CA GLY A 155 13.82 -12.97 -5.18
C GLY A 155 12.36 -13.40 -5.41
N PHE A 156 11.40 -12.51 -5.16
CA PHE A 156 9.97 -12.72 -5.42
C PHE A 156 9.46 -11.99 -6.67
N GLY A 157 10.36 -11.41 -7.47
CA GLY A 157 10.02 -10.59 -8.65
C GLY A 157 9.26 -9.31 -8.27
N ILE A 158 9.59 -8.72 -7.11
CA ILE A 158 9.09 -7.43 -6.66
C ILE A 158 10.19 -6.41 -6.93
N GLU A 159 9.90 -5.42 -7.76
CA GLU A 159 10.89 -4.46 -8.27
C GLU A 159 10.71 -3.05 -7.74
N GLY A 160 9.67 -2.82 -6.94
CA GLY A 160 9.52 -1.56 -6.23
C GLY A 160 8.77 -1.68 -4.91
N ALA A 161 8.88 -0.65 -4.09
CA ALA A 161 8.28 -0.60 -2.75
C ALA A 161 7.85 0.82 -2.36
N PHE A 162 6.83 0.90 -1.51
CA PHE A 162 6.52 2.10 -0.74
C PHE A 162 7.12 2.00 0.65
N VAL A 163 7.77 3.07 1.11
CA VAL A 163 8.48 3.13 2.39
C VAL A 163 8.15 4.44 3.09
N TRP A 164 7.78 4.41 4.37
CA TRP A 164 7.54 5.65 5.13
C TRP A 164 8.67 5.99 6.11
N ARG A 165 9.27 5.00 6.76
CA ARG A 165 10.25 5.22 7.83
C ARG A 165 11.65 4.82 7.40
N GLY A 166 12.66 5.39 8.04
CA GLY A 166 14.06 4.94 7.90
C GLY A 166 14.79 5.43 6.65
N VAL A 167 14.17 6.28 5.82
CA VAL A 167 14.86 6.94 4.71
C VAL A 167 15.63 8.15 5.26
N GLU A 168 16.92 7.95 5.49
CA GLU A 168 17.83 9.00 5.94
C GLU A 168 18.68 9.46 4.75
N LEU A 169 18.33 10.63 4.20
CA LEU A 169 19.10 11.31 3.17
C LEU A 169 19.34 12.77 3.61
N PRO A 170 20.47 13.39 3.21
CA PRO A 170 20.66 14.82 3.37
C PRO A 170 19.45 15.59 2.81
N PRO A 171 18.99 16.68 3.45
CA PRO A 171 17.79 17.40 3.00
C PRO A 171 17.82 17.81 1.51
N ASP A 172 18.98 18.19 1.00
CA ASP A 172 19.14 18.61 -0.39
C ASP A 172 19.06 17.45 -1.40
N ASP A 173 19.35 16.23 -0.95
CA ASP A 173 19.33 15.00 -1.75
C ASP A 173 18.04 14.19 -1.57
N LEU A 174 17.18 14.59 -0.64
CA LEU A 174 15.94 13.88 -0.34
C LEU A 174 14.98 13.96 -1.53
N LYS A 175 14.71 12.79 -2.12
CA LYS A 175 13.71 12.60 -3.17
C LYS A 175 12.67 11.58 -2.75
N SER A 176 11.44 11.76 -3.23
CA SER A 176 10.37 10.77 -3.02
C SER A 176 10.68 9.48 -3.77
N GLU A 177 11.27 9.52 -4.96
CA GLU A 177 11.72 8.31 -5.66
C GLU A 177 13.24 8.14 -5.57
N PHE A 178 13.68 6.96 -5.12
CA PHE A 178 15.09 6.61 -5.00
C PHE A 178 15.35 5.13 -5.31
N TRP A 179 16.58 4.82 -5.73
CA TRP A 179 17.02 3.43 -5.88
C TRP A 179 17.51 2.92 -4.53
N TRP A 180 16.82 1.92 -3.98
CA TRP A 180 17.28 1.25 -2.78
C TRP A 180 18.14 0.05 -3.15
N GLU A 181 19.41 0.11 -2.78
CA GLU A 181 20.43 -0.90 -3.08
C GLU A 181 20.80 -1.72 -1.83
N SER A 182 20.80 -3.04 -1.97
CA SER A 182 21.33 -3.98 -0.98
C SER A 182 22.85 -4.15 -1.13
N PRO A 183 23.58 -4.61 -0.08
CA PRO A 183 25.02 -4.85 -0.15
C PRO A 183 25.49 -5.82 -1.25
N ASP A 184 24.61 -6.68 -1.76
CA ASP A 184 24.88 -7.58 -2.89
C ASP A 184 24.75 -6.90 -4.26
N GLY A 185 24.37 -5.62 -4.31
CA GLY A 185 24.10 -4.84 -5.52
C GLY A 185 22.68 -4.99 -6.05
N SER A 186 21.80 -5.76 -5.41
CA SER A 186 20.38 -5.84 -5.78
C SER A 186 19.70 -4.48 -5.56
N LYS A 187 18.94 -4.02 -6.57
CA LYS A 187 18.23 -2.72 -6.52
C LYS A 187 16.74 -2.87 -6.77
N ILE A 188 15.93 -2.07 -6.05
CA ILE A 188 14.51 -1.85 -6.31
C ILE A 188 14.20 -0.34 -6.33
N LEU A 189 13.19 0.06 -7.11
CA LEU A 189 12.70 1.44 -7.10
C LEU A 189 11.81 1.66 -5.89
N SER A 190 12.17 2.59 -5.01
CA SER A 190 11.41 2.85 -3.79
C SER A 190 10.81 4.24 -3.79
N VAL A 191 9.58 4.34 -3.28
CA VAL A 191 8.85 5.59 -3.08
C VAL A 191 8.81 5.88 -1.58
N TYR A 192 9.52 6.92 -1.18
CA TYR A 192 9.47 7.51 0.15
C TYR A 192 8.19 8.34 0.31
N LEU A 193 7.36 7.92 1.25
CA LEU A 193 6.11 8.62 1.61
C LEU A 193 6.42 9.77 2.59
N ALA A 194 7.04 10.84 2.08
CA ALA A 194 7.52 11.96 2.90
C ALA A 194 6.44 12.60 3.78
N ASP A 195 5.19 12.68 3.29
CA ASP A 195 4.03 13.21 4.03
C ASP A 195 3.16 12.09 4.65
N SER A 196 3.77 10.94 4.97
CA SER A 196 3.10 9.73 5.49
C SER A 196 2.16 9.06 4.49
N TYR A 197 1.82 7.80 4.77
CA TYR A 197 0.75 7.06 4.08
C TYR A 197 -0.67 7.60 4.40
N ARG A 198 -0.77 8.73 5.11
CA ARG A 198 -2.02 9.32 5.58
C ARG A 198 -2.26 10.73 5.05
N ASN A 199 -1.40 11.24 4.16
CA ASN A 199 -1.49 12.57 3.55
C ASN A 199 -2.91 12.88 3.00
N ALA A 200 -3.52 11.91 2.32
CA ALA A 200 -4.84 12.00 1.71
C ALA A 200 -5.98 11.41 2.57
N MET A 201 -5.72 11.14 3.86
CA MET A 201 -6.75 10.57 4.74
C MET A 201 -7.92 11.55 4.88
N VAL A 202 -9.13 10.98 5.05
CA VAL A 202 -10.41 11.69 5.24
C VAL A 202 -10.79 12.70 4.13
N LEU A 203 -10.22 12.60 2.92
CA LEU A 203 -10.64 13.44 1.78
C LEU A 203 -12.16 13.35 1.52
N SER A 204 -12.75 12.17 1.69
CA SER A 204 -14.19 11.95 1.53
C SER A 204 -15.07 12.63 2.58
N LEU A 205 -14.51 12.99 3.74
CA LEU A 205 -15.20 13.74 4.80
C LEU A 205 -15.08 15.25 4.64
N THR A 206 -14.26 15.72 3.70
CA THR A 206 -13.95 17.14 3.46
C THR A 206 -14.10 17.47 1.98
N LYS A 207 -15.22 17.03 1.38
CA LYS A 207 -15.45 17.08 -0.08
C LYS A 207 -15.34 18.48 -0.67
N GLU A 208 -15.77 19.48 0.09
CA GLU A 208 -15.81 20.89 -0.29
C GLU A 208 -14.39 21.44 -0.53
N ILE A 209 -13.40 20.90 0.19
CA ILE A 209 -12.00 21.33 0.10
C ILE A 209 -11.07 20.20 -0.42
N ALA A 210 -11.62 19.08 -0.87
CA ALA A 210 -10.83 17.90 -1.25
C ALA A 210 -9.86 18.22 -2.38
N LEU A 211 -10.31 18.98 -3.38
CA LEU A 211 -9.47 19.39 -4.50
C LEU A 211 -8.36 20.36 -4.08
N GLU A 212 -8.65 21.30 -3.19
CA GLU A 212 -7.66 22.23 -2.63
C GLU A 212 -6.58 21.48 -1.85
N ARG A 213 -6.98 20.49 -1.04
CA ARG A 213 -6.05 19.61 -0.33
C ARG A 213 -5.17 18.82 -1.30
N ILE A 214 -5.74 18.21 -2.34
CA ILE A 214 -4.97 17.48 -3.36
C ILE A 214 -3.93 18.41 -4.01
N TYR A 215 -4.33 19.63 -4.42
CA TYR A 215 -3.39 20.58 -4.99
C TYR A 215 -2.30 20.99 -4.01
N LYS A 216 -2.66 21.25 -2.75
CA LYS A 216 -1.69 21.59 -1.71
C LYS A 216 -0.68 20.46 -1.49
N HIS A 217 -1.12 19.23 -1.23
CA HIS A 217 -0.22 18.09 -1.04
C HIS A 217 0.64 17.84 -2.28
N THR A 218 0.06 17.97 -3.48
CA THR A 218 0.81 17.83 -4.73
C THR A 218 1.93 18.88 -4.83
N ASN A 219 1.63 20.15 -4.55
CA ASN A 219 2.62 21.23 -4.61
C ASN A 219 3.70 21.12 -3.52
N ASP A 220 3.34 20.63 -2.33
CA ASP A 220 4.28 20.44 -1.23
C ASP A 220 5.25 19.27 -1.51
N LEU A 221 4.76 18.20 -2.15
CA LEU A 221 5.55 17.00 -2.46
C LEU A 221 6.32 17.09 -3.78
N LEU A 222 5.85 17.89 -4.75
CA LEU A 222 6.48 18.00 -6.07
C LEU A 222 7.97 18.37 -6.04
N PRO A 223 8.48 19.26 -5.16
CA PRO A 223 9.92 19.54 -5.06
C PRO A 223 10.76 18.31 -4.66
N LEU A 224 10.16 17.33 -3.98
CA LEU A 224 10.79 16.06 -3.61
C LEU A 224 10.71 15.04 -4.76
N ALA A 225 9.79 15.19 -5.70
CA ALA A 225 9.61 14.24 -6.79
C ALA A 225 10.77 14.30 -7.81
N SER A 226 11.28 13.12 -8.15
CA SER A 226 12.26 12.93 -9.24
C SER A 226 11.58 12.87 -10.61
N THR A 227 10.25 12.73 -10.65
CA THR A 227 9.43 12.66 -11.88
C THR A 227 8.21 13.59 -11.79
N PRO A 228 7.46 13.79 -12.89
CA PRO A 228 6.17 14.50 -12.85
C PRO A 228 5.03 13.76 -12.12
N ASN A 229 5.32 12.62 -11.49
CA ASN A 229 4.36 11.83 -10.72
C ASN A 229 4.54 12.12 -9.24
N VAL A 230 3.43 12.41 -8.55
CA VAL A 230 3.37 12.58 -7.10
C VAL A 230 2.40 11.55 -6.55
N VAL A 231 2.73 10.91 -5.43
CA VAL A 231 1.89 9.90 -4.76
C VAL A 231 1.45 10.41 -3.39
#